data_AF-C6R9G6-F1
#
_entry.id   AF-C6R9G6-F1
#
_cell.length_a   1.000
_cell.length_b   1.000
_cell.length_c   1.000
_cell.angle_alpha   90.00
_cell.angle_beta   90.00
_cell.angle_gamma   90.00
#
_symmetry.space_group_name_H-M   'P 1'
#
loop_
_entity.id
_entity.type
_entity.pdbx_description
1 polymer ?
#
loop_
_entity_poly.entity_id
_entity_poly.type
_entity_poly.pdbx_seq_one_letter_code
_entity_poly.pdbx_strand_id
1 'polypeptide(L)'
;MDWKNVEPDVYRLINKHYTPGRGGQQIKYIVRHHNAGVLTIDGCWQVWQTREASAHYQVENSGRIGQLVNDSDTAWHAANQLRNQQSIGIEHANCGGADQD
;
A
#
# COMPACT_ATOMS: atom_id res chain seq x y z
N MET A 1 -6.53 13.56 9.02
CA MET A 1 -7.38 12.42 8.64
C MET A 1 -8.83 12.83 8.51
N ASP A 2 -9.43 12.55 7.36
CA ASP A 2 -10.86 12.72 7.11
C ASP A 2 -11.53 11.34 7.00
N TRP A 3 -12.03 10.87 8.14
CA TRP A 3 -12.68 9.58 8.27
C TRP A 3 -14.05 9.50 7.60
N LYS A 4 -14.70 10.65 7.33
CA LYS A 4 -16.03 10.66 6.70
C LYS A 4 -15.90 10.43 5.21
N ASN A 5 -14.86 11.01 4.60
CA ASN A 5 -14.60 10.89 3.18
C ASN A 5 -13.56 9.80 2.86
N VAL A 6 -13.00 9.14 3.87
CA VAL A 6 -12.03 8.02 3.74
C VAL A 6 -10.78 8.47 2.99
N GLU A 7 -10.27 9.65 3.35
CA GLU A 7 -9.11 10.26 2.69
C GLU A 7 -7.82 9.95 3.48
N PRO A 8 -6.70 9.65 2.78
CA PRO A 8 -5.39 9.55 3.43
C PRO A 8 -4.94 10.92 3.95
N ASP A 9 -3.98 10.94 4.88
CA ASP A 9 -3.36 12.20 5.31
C ASP A 9 -2.48 12.80 4.21
N VAL A 10 -1.93 11.95 3.34
CA VAL A 10 -1.09 12.36 2.21
C VAL A 10 -1.32 11.49 0.98
N TYR A 11 -1.46 12.15 -0.17
CA TYR A 11 -1.29 11.53 -1.47
C TYR A 11 0.17 11.59 -1.89
N ARG A 12 0.84 10.44 -1.96
CA ARG A 12 2.22 10.29 -2.42
C ARG A 12 2.28 9.22 -3.51
N LEU A 13 1.55 9.47 -4.59
CA LEU A 13 1.38 8.50 -5.67
C LEU A 13 2.72 8.15 -6.35
N ILE A 14 2.90 6.88 -6.68
CA ILE A 14 3.99 6.40 -7.53
C ILE A 14 3.57 6.43 -9.01
N ASN A 15 4.54 6.49 -9.91
CA ASN A 15 4.31 6.48 -11.37
C ASN A 15 4.78 5.18 -12.07
N LYS A 16 5.18 4.18 -11.29
CA LYS A 16 5.69 2.88 -11.77
C LYS A 16 5.40 1.78 -10.75
N HIS A 17 5.62 0.54 -11.14
CA HIS A 17 5.40 -0.66 -10.30
C HIS A 17 3.96 -0.82 -9.80
N TYR A 18 3.01 -0.45 -10.65
CA TYR A 18 1.59 -0.78 -10.52
C TYR A 18 1.03 -1.02 -11.93
N THR A 19 -0.18 -1.57 -12.01
CA THR A 19 -0.90 -1.72 -13.28
C THR A 19 -2.16 -0.85 -13.25
N PRO A 20 -2.38 0.04 -14.24
CA PRO A 20 -3.61 0.82 -14.32
C PRO A 20 -4.86 -0.06 -14.40
N GLY A 21 -5.90 0.31 -13.65
CA GLY A 21 -7.13 -0.46 -13.55
C GLY A 21 -6.98 -1.76 -12.74
N ARG A 22 -8.09 -2.53 -12.66
CA ARG A 22 -8.18 -3.80 -11.92
C ARG A 22 -8.41 -5.03 -12.81
N GLY A 23 -8.22 -4.91 -14.11
CA GLY A 23 -8.42 -6.01 -15.07
C GLY A 23 -9.82 -6.62 -15.05
N GLY A 24 -10.85 -5.80 -14.85
CA GLY A 24 -12.24 -6.24 -14.73
C GLY A 24 -12.61 -6.84 -13.37
N GLN A 25 -11.69 -6.88 -12.42
CA GLN A 25 -11.96 -7.33 -11.05
C GLN A 25 -12.50 -6.18 -10.18
N GLN A 26 -13.17 -6.57 -9.09
CA GLN A 26 -13.59 -5.67 -8.03
C GLN A 26 -12.76 -5.93 -6.77
N ILE A 27 -12.59 -4.90 -5.94
CA ILE A 27 -12.01 -5.03 -4.60
C ILE A 27 -12.94 -5.90 -3.75
N LYS A 28 -12.38 -6.90 -3.08
CA LYS A 28 -13.10 -7.86 -2.24
C LYS A 28 -12.55 -7.97 -0.83
N TYR A 29 -11.27 -7.65 -0.63
CA TYR A 29 -10.61 -7.78 0.67
C TYR A 29 -9.41 -6.85 0.81
N ILE A 30 -8.92 -6.74 2.04
CA ILE A 30 -7.68 -6.06 2.38
C ILE A 30 -6.60 -7.12 2.60
N VAL A 31 -5.39 -6.84 2.12
CA VAL A 31 -4.19 -7.58 2.52
C VAL A 31 -3.35 -6.67 3.40
N ARG A 32 -3.22 -7.04 4.68
CA ARG A 32 -2.36 -6.36 5.65
C ARG A 32 -0.94 -6.88 5.50
N HIS A 33 0.01 -5.97 5.40
CA HIS A 33 1.45 -6.23 5.36
C HIS A 33 2.17 -5.38 6.39
N HIS A 34 3.45 -5.67 6.55
CA HIS A 34 4.42 -4.87 7.28
C HIS A 34 5.65 -4.66 6.39
N ASN A 35 6.28 -3.50 6.51
CA ASN A 35 7.39 -3.10 5.63
C ASN A 35 8.76 -3.65 6.07
N ALA A 36 8.78 -4.70 6.91
CA ALA A 36 9.98 -5.34 7.47
C ALA A 36 11.00 -4.35 8.09
N GLY A 37 10.52 -3.19 8.53
CA GLY A 37 11.28 -2.10 9.13
C GLY A 37 10.33 -1.05 9.72
N VAL A 38 10.79 0.12 10.11
CA VAL A 38 9.91 1.21 10.58
C VAL A 38 9.95 2.34 9.55
N LEU A 39 9.37 2.10 8.37
CA LEU A 39 9.43 3.08 7.27
C LEU A 39 8.32 4.13 7.36
N THR A 40 8.65 5.33 6.88
CA THR A 40 7.70 6.42 6.61
C THR A 40 7.02 6.21 5.24
N ILE A 41 6.01 7.02 4.94
CA ILE A 41 5.38 7.09 3.61
C ILE A 41 6.43 7.36 2.53
N ASP A 42 7.30 8.35 2.76
CA ASP A 42 8.40 8.66 1.84
C ASP A 42 9.42 7.52 1.75
N GLY A 43 9.68 6.81 2.86
CA GLY A 43 10.54 5.63 2.88
C GLY A 43 10.02 4.51 1.98
N CYS A 44 8.76 4.11 2.12
CA CYS A 44 8.13 3.13 1.22
C CYS A 44 8.10 3.62 -0.23
N TRP A 45 7.77 4.90 -0.44
CA TRP A 45 7.77 5.50 -1.78
C TRP A 45 9.14 5.36 -2.45
N GLN A 46 10.24 5.64 -1.73
CA GLN A 46 11.60 5.53 -2.24
C GLN A 46 11.99 4.08 -2.56
N VAL A 47 11.66 3.13 -1.68
CA VAL A 47 11.92 1.68 -1.91
C VAL A 47 11.28 1.22 -3.22
N TRP A 48 10.02 1.61 -3.45
CA TRP A 48 9.28 1.22 -4.65
C TRP A 48 9.67 2.00 -5.90
N GLN A 49 10.63 2.92 -5.82
CA GLN A 49 11.21 3.49 -7.04
C GLN A 49 12.12 2.51 -7.77
N THR A 50 12.70 1.54 -7.08
CA THR A 50 13.66 0.58 -7.66
C THR A 50 13.26 -0.88 -7.45
N ARG A 51 12.44 -1.16 -6.43
CA ARG A 51 11.86 -2.49 -6.21
C ARG A 51 10.55 -2.63 -6.98
N GLU A 52 10.41 -3.71 -7.76
CA GLU A 52 9.18 -4.08 -8.48
C GLU A 52 8.09 -4.61 -7.51
N ALA A 53 7.65 -3.73 -6.62
CA ALA A 53 6.58 -3.97 -5.66
C ALA A 53 5.91 -2.63 -5.34
N SER A 54 4.68 -2.68 -4.83
CA SER A 54 3.96 -1.52 -4.33
C SER A 54 2.78 -1.95 -3.47
N ALA A 55 2.27 -1.05 -2.63
CA ALA A 55 0.98 -1.19 -1.95
C ALA A 55 0.13 0.07 -2.14
N HIS A 56 -1.16 -0.02 -1.83
CA HIS A 56 -2.07 1.12 -1.99
C HIS A 56 -1.84 2.13 -0.87
N TYR A 57 -1.64 1.67 0.36
CA TYR A 57 -1.45 2.52 1.53
C TYR A 57 -0.23 2.14 2.37
N GLN A 58 0.34 3.14 3.05
CA GLN A 58 1.35 3.00 4.10
C GLN A 58 0.85 3.65 5.39
N VAL A 59 0.94 2.94 6.50
CA VAL A 59 0.64 3.42 7.85
C VAL A 59 1.95 3.56 8.63
N GLU A 60 2.34 4.79 8.94
CA GLU A 60 3.53 5.08 9.75
C GLU A 60 3.32 4.75 11.22
N ASN A 61 4.40 4.62 12.00
CA ASN A 61 4.34 4.48 13.45
C ASN A 61 3.64 5.67 14.15
N SER A 62 3.65 6.85 13.51
CA SER A 62 2.94 8.04 13.98
C SER A 62 1.41 7.94 13.84
N GLY A 63 0.91 6.90 13.16
CA GLY A 63 -0.49 6.77 12.76
C GLY A 63 -0.85 7.52 11.47
N ARG A 64 0.11 8.24 10.85
CA ARG A 64 -0.09 8.95 9.59
C ARG A 64 -0.26 7.95 8.44
N ILE A 65 -1.24 8.20 7.57
CA ILE A 65 -1.58 7.32 6.45
C ILE A 65 -1.29 8.01 5.12
N GLY A 66 -0.54 7.35 4.25
CA GLY A 66 -0.27 7.80 2.89
C GLY A 66 -0.82 6.86 1.84
N GLN A 67 -1.41 7.40 0.77
CA GLN A 67 -1.78 6.62 -0.42
C GLN A 67 -0.69 6.71 -1.49
N LEU A 68 -0.24 5.55 -1.97
CA LEU A 68 0.86 5.42 -2.93
C LEU A 68 0.39 4.86 -4.28
N VAL A 69 -0.70 4.09 -4.32
CA VAL A 69 -1.37 3.65 -5.55
C VAL A 69 -2.86 3.92 -5.39
N ASN A 70 -3.52 4.42 -6.45
CA ASN A 70 -4.95 4.67 -6.42
C ASN A 70 -5.74 3.38 -6.23
N ASP A 71 -6.89 3.45 -5.57
CA ASP A 71 -7.79 2.30 -5.40
C ASP A 71 -8.36 1.78 -6.73
N SER A 72 -8.35 2.60 -7.78
CA SER A 72 -8.72 2.18 -9.14
C SER A 72 -7.66 1.29 -9.80
N ASP A 73 -6.42 1.31 -9.31
CA ASP A 73 -5.25 0.70 -9.94
C ASP A 73 -4.71 -0.48 -9.12
N THR A 74 -4.07 -1.43 -9.79
CA THR A 74 -3.56 -2.65 -9.17
C THR A 74 -2.12 -2.45 -8.65
N ALA A 75 -1.96 -2.33 -7.32
CA ALA A 75 -0.65 -2.40 -6.68
C ALA A 75 -0.05 -3.83 -6.69
N TRP A 76 1.27 -3.95 -6.65
CA TRP A 76 2.01 -5.21 -6.75
C TRP A 76 2.50 -5.70 -5.38
N HIS A 77 1.59 -6.13 -4.50
CA HIS A 77 1.93 -6.45 -3.10
C HIS A 77 1.85 -7.95 -2.73
N ALA A 78 1.05 -8.76 -3.42
CA ALA A 78 0.74 -10.14 -2.99
C ALA A 78 1.46 -11.23 -3.81
N ALA A 79 2.34 -10.85 -4.74
CA ALA A 79 2.98 -11.76 -5.72
C ALA A 79 1.97 -12.67 -6.47
N ASN A 80 0.71 -12.25 -6.55
CA ASN A 80 -0.37 -12.99 -7.21
C ASN A 80 -1.31 -11.98 -7.88
N GLN A 81 -1.43 -12.07 -9.21
CA GLN A 81 -2.15 -11.08 -10.00
C GLN A 81 -3.62 -10.96 -9.62
N LEU A 82 -4.32 -12.08 -9.44
CA LEU A 82 -5.74 -12.07 -9.09
C LEU A 82 -5.94 -11.46 -7.70
N ARG A 83 -5.06 -11.77 -6.75
CA ARG A 83 -5.10 -11.17 -5.41
C ARG A 83 -4.87 -9.66 -5.47
N ASN A 84 -3.80 -9.23 -6.13
CA ASN A 84 -3.51 -7.81 -6.34
C ASN A 84 -4.72 -7.06 -6.93
N GLN A 85 -5.37 -7.64 -7.95
CA GLN A 85 -6.54 -7.03 -8.59
C GLN A 85 -7.79 -7.01 -7.68
N GLN A 86 -7.93 -7.98 -6.77
CA GLN A 86 -9.08 -8.11 -5.87
C GLN A 86 -8.86 -7.50 -4.48
N SER A 87 -7.71 -6.85 -4.22
CA SER A 87 -7.43 -6.32 -2.89
C SER A 87 -6.80 -4.94 -2.83
N ILE A 88 -7.05 -4.27 -1.71
CA ILE A 88 -6.26 -3.14 -1.24
C ILE A 88 -5.14 -3.67 -0.34
N GLY A 89 -3.90 -3.35 -0.70
CA GLY A 89 -2.70 -3.66 0.09
C GLY A 89 -2.37 -2.50 1.03
N ILE A 90 -2.22 -2.79 2.33
CA ILE A 90 -1.89 -1.81 3.37
C ILE A 90 -0.62 -2.25 4.10
N GLU A 91 0.44 -1.48 3.95
CA GLU A 91 1.73 -1.68 4.62
C GLU A 91 1.76 -0.94 5.95
N HIS A 92 2.18 -1.61 7.02
CA HIS A 92 2.34 -1.02 8.34
C HIS A 92 3.83 -0.92 8.69
N ALA A 93 4.22 0.16 9.37
CA ALA A 93 5.50 0.22 10.05
C ALA A 93 5.62 -0.97 11.04
N ASN A 94 6.68 -1.76 10.91
CA ASN A 94 6.92 -2.92 11.76
C ASN A 94 7.50 -2.51 13.13
N CYS A 95 6.65 -1.92 13.97
CA CYS A 95 7.03 -1.46 15.31
C CYS A 95 7.11 -2.60 16.34
N GLY A 96 6.57 -3.77 16.01
CA GLY A 96 6.52 -4.96 16.85
C GLY A 96 7.65 -5.96 16.64
N GLY A 97 8.36 -5.87 15.51
CA GLY A 97 9.31 -6.88 15.05
C GLY A 97 8.63 -8.00 14.26
N ALA A 98 9.43 -8.83 13.57
CA ALA A 98 8.95 -9.88 12.67
C ALA A 98 8.07 -10.96 13.32
N ASP A 99 8.08 -11.06 14.65
CA ASP A 99 7.29 -12.05 15.41
C ASP A 99 5.83 -11.61 15.64
N GLN A 100 5.44 -10.39 15.25
CA GLN A 100 4.11 -9.82 15.50
C GLN A 100 3.21 -9.75 14.24
N ASP A 101 3.65 -10.37 13.14
CA ASP A 101 2.97 -10.33 11.83
C ASP A 101 1.95 -11.47 11.61
#